data_AF-A0AAU4B5J0-F1
#
_entry.id   AF-A0AAU4B5J0-F1
#
_cell.length_a   1.000
_cell.length_b   1.000
_cell.length_c   1.000
_cell.angle_alpha   90.00
_cell.angle_beta   90.00
_cell.angle_gamma   90.00
#
_symmetry.space_group_name_H-M   'P 1'
#
loop_
_entity.id
_entity.type
_entity.pdbx_description
1 polymer ?
#
loop_
_entity_poly.entity_id
_entity_poly.type
_entity_poly.pdbx_seq_one_letter_code
_entity_poly.pdbx_strand_id
1 'polypeptide(L)'
;MAVLAMVAALIISGPVLRHRFPNAWWLLVGFPVAVVRVSRTWRPLMAGCGLAVSRKAALTVVSGLVGNGAPPPQPRVPRRGPIRPTAGGFWFVVRLLPGQVPQDFAKAAPAMAETWQVHAVRVTSWKPGYVRVAASAADPLAAPRIPTQRGRSALLNVAVGVLETGADWVIDLRQIPHWLIVGATRSGKSTLINALVAGLAPQPVALVGIDCKGGMELSLYEPRLSALATNRTQAVRLLAALVDLTTDRMAICRTARVRNVWGLPDDLRPVPVVVIVDELAELFLIANRGEKDEAHAAGTALIRLAQLGAALGVFLVVAGQRVGSDLGPGVTALRAQLGGRVCHRVADPGTAEMALGDLNPDALKAAQAIRPDQAGTAVLASGDGWERARSHLVSEVDAETTAAQYAHLTPDLPELHDVVGTLRTAKTATATTVVIERLDRDDNA
;
A
#
# COMPACT_ATOMS: atom_id res chain seq x y z
N MET A 1 46.57 -14.69 18.61
CA MET A 1 46.39 -15.59 17.45
C MET A 1 44.94 -16.02 17.24
N ALA A 2 44.24 -16.61 18.22
CA ALA A 2 42.85 -17.06 18.08
C ALA A 2 41.83 -15.94 17.72
N VAL A 3 41.94 -14.76 18.34
CA VAL A 3 41.05 -13.61 18.04
C VAL A 3 41.29 -13.07 16.61
N LEU A 4 42.54 -13.02 16.17
CA LEU A 4 42.90 -12.59 14.81
C LEU A 4 42.42 -13.59 13.75
N ALA A 5 42.54 -14.90 14.03
CA ALA A 5 42.02 -15.95 13.16
C ALA A 5 40.48 -15.93 13.08
N MET A 6 39.80 -15.65 14.20
CA MET A 6 38.35 -15.51 14.25
C MET A 6 37.86 -14.26 13.51
N VAL A 7 38.56 -13.12 13.65
CA VAL A 7 38.27 -11.88 12.92
C VAL A 7 38.52 -12.06 11.42
N ALA A 8 39.61 -12.72 11.02
CA ALA A 8 39.89 -13.05 9.62
C ALA A 8 38.84 -14.00 9.04
N ALA A 9 38.42 -15.03 9.80
CA ALA A 9 37.35 -15.93 9.39
C ALA A 9 36.00 -15.19 9.24
N LEU A 10 35.68 -14.22 10.10
CA LEU A 10 34.49 -13.36 9.99
C LEU A 10 34.56 -12.40 8.80
N ILE A 11 35.75 -11.92 8.43
CA ILE A 11 35.97 -11.06 7.27
C ILE A 11 35.83 -11.86 5.96
N ILE A 12 36.35 -13.09 5.93
CA ILE A 12 36.30 -13.96 4.75
C ILE A 12 34.92 -14.59 4.56
N SER A 13 34.30 -15.09 5.64
CA SER A 13 32.97 -15.71 5.59
C SER A 13 31.81 -14.69 5.67
N GLY A 14 32.08 -13.47 6.14
CA GLY A 14 31.08 -12.41 6.34
C GLY A 14 30.30 -12.03 5.08
N PRO A 15 30.94 -11.80 3.92
CA PRO A 15 30.24 -11.51 2.66
C PRO A 15 29.35 -12.68 2.21
N VAL A 16 29.84 -13.90 2.36
CA VAL A 16 29.11 -15.12 1.98
C VAL A 16 27.90 -15.35 2.90
N LEU A 17 28.07 -15.20 4.22
CA LEU A 17 26.97 -15.26 5.18
C LEU A 17 25.95 -14.14 4.98
N ARG A 18 26.42 -12.92 4.66
CA ARG A 18 25.55 -11.78 4.37
C ARG A 18 24.69 -12.00 3.13
N HIS A 19 25.22 -12.67 2.10
CA HIS A 19 24.46 -13.02 0.90
C HIS A 19 23.51 -14.21 1.13
N ARG A 20 23.96 -15.26 1.81
CA ARG A 20 23.18 -16.51 1.95
C ARG A 20 22.14 -16.45 3.07
N PHE A 21 22.42 -15.73 4.15
CA PHE A 21 21.54 -15.59 5.32
C PHE A 21 21.46 -14.13 5.80
N PRO A 22 20.91 -13.22 4.99
CA PRO A 22 20.97 -11.77 5.24
C PRO A 22 20.34 -11.36 6.60
N ASN A 23 19.20 -11.95 6.96
CA ASN A 23 18.52 -11.65 8.22
C ASN A 23 19.30 -12.13 9.44
N ALA A 24 19.87 -13.34 9.38
CA ALA A 24 20.66 -13.90 10.48
C ALA A 24 21.96 -13.13 10.66
N TRP A 25 22.65 -12.81 9.55
CA TRP A 25 23.84 -11.97 9.56
C TRP A 25 23.55 -10.58 10.14
N TRP A 26 22.43 -9.96 9.73
CA TRP A 26 22.01 -8.68 10.27
C TRP A 26 21.77 -8.75 11.78
N LEU A 27 21.00 -9.72 12.27
CA LEU A 27 20.69 -9.82 13.70
C LEU A 27 21.92 -10.13 14.57
N LEU A 28 22.84 -10.97 14.07
CA LEU A 28 24.01 -11.41 14.82
C LEU A 28 25.19 -10.44 14.78
N VAL A 29 25.37 -9.73 13.65
CA VAL A 29 26.57 -8.89 13.41
C VAL A 29 26.19 -7.45 13.11
N GLY A 30 25.33 -7.22 12.11
CA GLY A 30 25.00 -5.87 11.65
C GLY A 30 24.31 -5.00 12.71
N PHE A 31 23.33 -5.56 13.42
CA PHE A 31 22.54 -4.88 14.43
C PHE A 31 23.39 -4.47 15.65
N PRO A 32 24.20 -5.37 16.28
CA PRO A 32 25.11 -4.96 17.36
C PRO A 32 26.06 -3.82 16.96
N VAL A 33 26.63 -3.88 15.75
CA VAL A 33 27.50 -2.82 15.23
C VAL A 33 26.74 -1.51 15.09
N ALA A 34 25.52 -1.54 14.55
CA ALA A 34 24.67 -0.35 14.43
C ALA A 34 24.29 0.24 15.80
N VAL A 35 23.97 -0.60 16.79
CA VAL A 35 23.69 -0.15 18.18
C VAL A 35 24.89 0.59 18.77
N VAL A 36 26.11 0.08 18.55
CA VAL A 36 27.35 0.75 19.00
C VAL A 36 27.52 2.10 18.30
N ARG A 37 27.34 2.16 16.97
CA ARG A 37 27.43 3.42 16.21
C ARG A 37 26.43 4.45 16.71
N VAL A 38 25.14 4.10 16.77
CA VAL A 38 24.08 4.99 17.27
C VAL A 38 24.41 5.48 18.67
N SER A 39 24.86 4.60 19.57
CA SER A 39 25.17 4.96 20.96
C SER A 39 26.35 5.91 21.08
N ARG A 40 27.42 5.69 20.28
CA ARG A 40 28.62 6.55 20.28
C ARG A 40 28.38 7.90 19.62
N THR A 41 27.60 7.94 18.53
CA THR A 41 27.42 9.16 17.74
C THR A 41 26.19 9.98 18.13
N TRP A 42 25.31 9.47 19.00
CA TRP A 42 24.05 10.14 19.35
C TRP A 42 24.21 11.62 19.73
N ARG A 43 25.03 11.91 20.74
CA ARG A 43 25.21 13.29 21.24
C ARG A 43 25.81 14.24 20.19
N PRO A 44 26.96 13.94 19.55
CA PRO A 44 27.54 14.84 18.57
C PRO A 44 26.65 15.01 17.34
N LEU A 45 25.96 13.95 16.90
CA LEU A 45 25.03 14.03 15.77
C LEU A 45 23.83 14.94 16.07
N MET A 46 23.20 14.78 17.25
CA MET A 46 22.07 15.64 17.62
C MET A 46 22.50 17.10 17.74
N ALA A 47 23.70 17.38 18.25
CA ALA A 47 24.24 18.73 18.29
C ALA A 47 24.54 19.28 16.89
N GLY A 48 25.21 18.50 16.04
CA GLY A 48 25.56 18.90 14.67
C GLY A 48 24.36 19.13 13.76
N CYS A 49 23.26 18.41 13.98
CA CYS A 49 21.99 18.61 13.27
C CYS A 49 21.12 19.73 13.87
N GLY A 50 21.60 20.49 14.86
CA GLY A 50 20.82 21.56 15.51
C GLY A 50 19.68 21.06 16.38
N LEU A 51 19.64 19.76 16.72
CA LEU A 51 18.64 19.14 17.58
C LEU A 51 18.99 19.22 19.06
N ALA A 52 20.04 19.93 19.43
CA ALA A 52 20.38 20.19 20.82
C ALA A 52 19.90 21.58 21.24
N VAL A 53 19.18 21.67 22.37
CA VAL A 53 18.71 22.95 22.89
C VAL A 53 19.72 23.47 23.91
N SER A 54 20.32 24.64 23.61
CA SER A 54 21.07 25.42 24.59
C SER A 54 20.09 26.21 25.45
N ARG A 55 20.27 26.23 26.78
CA ARG A 55 19.52 27.17 27.62
C ARG A 55 20.03 28.57 27.28
N LYS A 56 19.22 29.36 26.57
CA LYS A 56 19.41 30.82 26.57
C LYS A 56 19.20 31.32 27.99
N ALA A 57 20.31 31.67 28.64
CA ALA A 57 20.52 32.92 29.36
C ALA A 57 19.52 33.43 30.40
N ALA A 58 18.55 32.66 30.90
CA ALA A 58 17.81 33.07 32.11
C ALA A 58 18.74 33.13 33.35
N LEU A 59 19.90 32.46 33.29
CA LEU A 59 20.96 32.52 34.29
C LEU A 59 22.03 33.60 34.00
N THR A 60 22.05 34.19 32.80
CA THR A 60 23.04 35.24 32.47
C THR A 60 22.76 36.53 33.22
N VAL A 61 21.52 36.77 33.65
CA VAL A 61 21.16 37.88 34.56
C VAL A 61 21.66 37.64 35.99
N VAL A 62 21.89 36.37 36.39
CA VAL A 62 22.54 36.04 37.68
C VAL A 62 24.06 35.99 37.54
N SER A 63 24.60 35.92 36.31
CA SER A 63 26.05 35.91 36.04
C SER A 63 26.74 37.25 36.30
N GLY A 64 26.00 38.32 36.62
CA GLY A 64 26.58 39.52 37.21
C GLY A 64 27.05 39.34 38.66
N LEU A 65 26.69 38.23 39.32
CA LEU A 65 26.96 37.97 40.75
C LEU A 65 27.87 36.77 41.03
N VAL A 66 28.29 35.99 40.03
CA VAL A 66 29.18 34.84 40.23
C VAL A 66 30.30 34.86 39.19
N GLY A 67 31.53 34.85 39.69
CA GLY A 67 32.76 35.11 38.96
C GLY A 67 33.01 34.26 37.70
N ASN A 68 33.82 34.84 36.83
CA ASN A 68 34.38 34.27 35.61
C ASN A 68 34.90 32.83 35.83
N GLY A 69 34.25 31.84 35.21
CA GLY A 69 34.74 30.46 35.21
C GLY A 69 33.70 29.36 35.06
N ALA A 70 32.40 29.66 35.09
CA ALA A 70 31.38 28.63 34.84
C ALA A 70 31.46 28.14 33.38
N PRO A 71 31.69 26.84 33.13
CA PRO A 71 31.71 26.32 31.77
C PRO A 71 30.35 26.58 31.08
N PRO A 72 30.35 26.88 29.77
CA PRO A 72 29.11 27.15 29.05
C PRO A 72 28.11 26.01 29.26
N PRO A 73 26.82 26.32 29.48
CA PRO A 73 25.81 25.30 29.77
C PRO A 73 25.81 24.25 28.65
N GLN A 74 26.06 22.98 29.02
CA GLN A 74 26.13 21.93 28.04
C GLN A 74 24.78 21.81 27.30
N PRO A 75 24.80 21.78 25.96
CA PRO A 75 23.57 21.70 25.17
C PRO A 75 22.85 20.40 25.50
N ARG A 76 21.56 20.50 25.83
CA ARG A 76 20.75 19.33 26.17
C ARG A 76 20.33 18.66 24.88
N VAL A 77 20.72 17.39 24.72
CA VAL A 77 20.28 16.58 23.58
C VAL A 77 19.02 15.78 23.92
N PRO A 78 18.16 15.49 22.92
CA PRO A 78 17.00 14.62 23.07
C PRO A 78 17.41 13.23 23.58
N ARG A 79 16.58 12.64 24.44
CA ARG A 79 16.82 11.27 24.95
C ARG A 79 16.14 10.26 24.03
N ARG A 80 16.90 9.27 23.58
CA ARG A 80 16.37 8.07 22.90
C ARG A 80 16.04 6.96 23.88
N GLY A 81 15.08 6.12 23.52
CA GLY A 81 14.77 4.86 24.18
C GLY A 81 15.70 3.71 23.74
N PRO A 82 15.37 2.47 24.15
CA PRO A 82 16.11 1.28 23.74
C PRO A 82 15.96 1.03 22.24
N ILE A 83 17.04 0.55 21.61
CA ILE A 83 17.08 0.21 20.18
C ILE A 83 16.55 -1.21 20.02
N ARG A 84 15.49 -1.37 19.22
CA ARG A 84 14.83 -2.65 18.96
C ARG A 84 15.20 -3.15 17.56
N PRO A 85 15.69 -4.39 17.41
CA PRO A 85 16.03 -4.94 16.09
C PRO A 85 14.77 -5.25 15.28
N THR A 86 14.91 -5.22 13.96
CA THR A 86 13.98 -5.81 12.98
C THR A 86 14.77 -6.72 12.02
N ALA A 87 14.08 -7.48 11.17
CA ALA A 87 14.74 -8.42 10.24
C ALA A 87 15.71 -7.73 9.27
N GLY A 88 15.52 -6.44 8.96
CA GLY A 88 16.36 -5.68 8.03
C GLY A 88 16.72 -4.28 8.53
N GLY A 89 16.71 -4.06 9.84
CA GLY A 89 16.93 -2.74 10.42
C GLY A 89 16.78 -2.69 11.93
N PHE A 90 16.43 -1.50 12.44
CA PHE A 90 16.09 -1.27 13.84
C PHE A 90 15.20 -0.05 14.01
N TRP A 91 14.56 0.09 15.17
CA TRP A 91 13.85 1.32 15.52
C TRP A 91 13.99 1.64 17.00
N PHE A 92 13.75 2.91 17.34
CA PHE A 92 13.61 3.39 18.71
C PHE A 92 12.74 4.64 18.75
N VAL A 93 12.37 5.07 19.96
CA VAL A 93 11.59 6.30 20.18
C VAL A 93 12.51 7.38 20.74
N VAL A 94 12.31 8.63 20.33
CA VAL A 94 13.00 9.80 20.88
C VAL A 94 11.98 10.73 21.50
N ARG A 95 12.28 11.23 22.71
CA ARG A 95 11.50 12.27 23.35
C ARG A 95 11.99 13.63 22.89
N LEU A 96 11.09 14.40 22.27
CA LEU A 96 11.36 15.77 21.81
C LEU A 96 11.63 16.70 22.99
N LEU A 97 12.48 17.70 22.78
CA LEU A 97 12.68 18.81 23.71
C LEU A 97 11.65 19.94 23.43
N PRO A 98 11.39 20.84 24.40
CA PRO A 98 10.53 21.98 24.17
C PRO A 98 10.97 22.79 22.94
N GLY A 99 10.01 23.12 22.07
CA GLY A 99 10.26 23.85 20.83
C GLY A 99 10.67 23.00 19.63
N GLN A 100 10.94 21.70 19.81
CA GLN A 100 11.21 20.78 18.70
C GLN A 100 9.92 20.20 18.13
N VAL A 101 9.92 20.00 16.81
CA VAL A 101 8.85 19.33 16.08
C VAL A 101 9.37 18.08 15.36
N PRO A 102 8.49 17.11 15.01
CA PRO A 102 8.92 15.92 14.27
C PRO A 102 9.68 16.21 12.98
N GLN A 103 9.34 17.30 12.30
CA GLN A 103 10.00 17.75 11.07
C GLN A 103 11.49 18.07 11.26
N ASP A 104 11.91 18.54 12.45
CA ASP A 104 13.32 18.81 12.73
C ASP A 104 14.14 17.53 12.68
N PHE A 105 13.58 16.45 13.22
CA PHE A 105 14.20 15.13 13.16
C PHE A 105 14.13 14.51 11.77
N ALA A 106 13.03 14.70 11.03
CA ALA A 106 12.92 14.26 9.65
C ALA A 106 13.98 14.90 8.76
N LYS A 107 14.28 16.19 8.94
CA LYS A 107 15.37 16.89 8.23
C LYS A 107 16.75 16.33 8.55
N ALA A 108 16.97 15.85 9.78
CA ALA A 108 18.23 15.26 10.21
C ALA A 108 18.40 13.79 9.77
N ALA A 109 17.35 13.15 9.25
CA ALA A 109 17.36 11.72 8.93
C ALA A 109 18.44 11.29 7.92
N PRO A 110 18.75 12.04 6.84
CA PRO A 110 19.86 11.69 5.94
C PRO A 110 21.22 11.66 6.66
N ALA A 111 21.49 12.65 7.52
CA ALA A 111 22.73 12.68 8.31
C ALA A 111 22.81 11.50 9.30
N MET A 112 21.67 11.10 9.87
CA MET A 112 21.58 9.89 10.69
C MET A 112 21.91 8.63 9.90
N ALA A 113 21.38 8.50 8.68
CA ALA A 113 21.62 7.35 7.82
C ALA A 113 23.11 7.18 7.48
N GLU A 114 23.76 8.25 7.05
CA GLU A 114 25.20 8.29 6.76
C GLU A 114 26.05 7.97 7.99
N THR A 115 25.73 8.62 9.12
CA THR A 115 26.51 8.44 10.37
C THR A 115 26.38 7.02 10.94
N TRP A 116 25.21 6.40 10.83
CA TRP A 116 24.99 5.04 11.32
C TRP A 116 25.34 3.97 10.28
N GLN A 117 25.66 4.40 9.04
CA GLN A 117 25.95 3.57 7.87
C GLN A 117 24.84 2.55 7.64
N VAL A 118 23.63 3.06 7.55
CA VAL A 118 22.40 2.33 7.22
C VAL A 118 21.85 2.88 5.91
N HIS A 119 21.04 2.10 5.20
CA HIS A 119 20.48 2.51 3.91
C HIS A 119 19.61 3.76 4.02
N ALA A 120 18.74 3.82 5.03
CA ALA A 120 17.88 4.98 5.25
C ALA A 120 17.47 5.09 6.72
N VAL A 121 17.13 6.32 7.13
CA VAL A 121 16.47 6.60 8.40
C VAL A 121 15.17 7.34 8.10
N ARG A 122 14.10 6.92 8.77
CA ARG A 122 12.77 7.53 8.70
C ARG A 122 12.33 7.96 10.08
N VAL A 123 11.67 9.11 10.13
CA VAL A 123 11.13 9.67 11.36
C VAL A 123 9.64 9.86 11.20
N THR A 124 8.86 9.22 12.06
CA THR A 124 7.40 9.38 12.11
C THR A 124 6.96 9.92 13.46
N SER A 125 5.83 10.61 13.51
CA SER A 125 5.17 10.95 14.77
C SER A 125 4.71 9.65 15.45
N TRP A 126 4.95 9.52 16.76
CA TRP A 126 4.45 8.38 17.53
C TRP A 126 3.25 8.79 18.39
N LYS A 127 3.48 9.79 19.24
CA LYS A 127 2.47 10.45 20.09
C LYS A 127 2.97 11.85 20.39
N PRO A 128 2.13 12.78 20.88
CA PRO A 128 2.58 14.13 21.21
C PRO A 128 3.85 14.14 22.06
N GLY A 129 4.88 14.86 21.61
CA GLY A 129 6.19 14.96 22.27
C GLY A 129 7.17 13.80 21.99
N TYR A 130 6.82 12.85 21.13
CA TYR A 130 7.67 11.71 20.78
C TYR A 130 7.70 11.44 19.27
N VAL A 131 8.87 11.06 18.78
CA VAL A 131 9.07 10.59 17.41
C VAL A 131 9.60 9.17 17.41
N ARG A 132 9.17 8.38 16.42
CA ARG A 132 9.77 7.10 16.11
C ARG A 132 10.89 7.32 15.10
N VAL A 133 12.07 6.78 15.39
CA VAL A 133 13.18 6.73 14.44
C VAL A 133 13.34 5.27 14.03
N ALA A 134 13.15 4.98 12.75
CA ALA A 134 13.34 3.66 12.14
C ALA A 134 14.49 3.74 11.14
N ALA A 135 15.40 2.78 11.19
CA ALA A 135 16.55 2.69 10.31
C ALA A 135 16.51 1.37 9.56
N SER A 136 16.68 1.43 8.24
CA SER A 136 16.75 0.27 7.35
C SER A 136 18.21 -0.03 7.03
N ALA A 137 18.68 -1.23 7.31
CA ALA A 137 20.07 -1.63 7.08
C ALA A 137 20.39 -1.89 5.61
N ALA A 138 19.38 -2.35 4.87
CA ALA A 138 19.37 -2.54 3.43
C ALA A 138 18.07 -1.92 2.89
N ASP A 139 18.01 -1.66 1.59
CA ASP A 139 16.78 -1.22 0.94
C ASP A 139 15.71 -2.31 1.07
N PRO A 140 14.63 -2.10 1.86
CA PRO A 140 13.59 -3.11 2.04
C PRO A 140 12.84 -3.41 0.73
N LEU A 141 12.92 -2.48 -0.23
CA LEU A 141 12.28 -2.52 -1.53
C LEU A 141 13.21 -3.02 -2.63
N ALA A 142 14.44 -3.49 -2.33
CA ALA A 142 15.38 -3.90 -3.37
C ALA A 142 14.90 -5.11 -4.19
N ALA A 143 14.35 -6.12 -3.52
CA ALA A 143 13.92 -7.39 -4.13
C ALA A 143 12.43 -7.64 -3.89
N PRO A 144 11.70 -8.21 -4.89
CA PRO A 144 10.34 -8.67 -4.66
C PRO A 144 10.32 -9.70 -3.54
N ARG A 145 9.29 -9.65 -2.70
CA ARG A 145 9.09 -10.64 -1.64
C ARG A 145 7.88 -11.48 -1.97
N ILE A 146 8.00 -12.78 -1.78
CA ILE A 146 6.86 -13.69 -1.80
C ILE A 146 6.09 -13.44 -0.49
N PRO A 147 4.75 -13.36 -0.52
CA PRO A 147 3.97 -13.18 0.70
C PRO A 147 4.30 -14.29 1.70
N THR A 148 4.68 -13.90 2.92
CA THR A 148 4.63 -14.80 4.07
C THR A 148 3.34 -14.48 4.82
N GLN A 149 2.20 -14.83 4.24
CA GLN A 149 0.89 -14.60 4.86
C GLN A 149 0.87 -15.28 6.25
N ARG A 150 0.96 -14.49 7.32
CA ARG A 150 0.90 -14.96 8.70
C ARG A 150 -0.51 -14.76 9.24
N GLY A 151 -1.35 -15.79 9.14
CA GLY A 151 -2.60 -15.90 9.90
C GLY A 151 -3.82 -15.14 9.33
N ARG A 152 -4.96 -15.27 10.04
CA ARG A 152 -6.21 -14.54 9.74
C ARG A 152 -5.95 -13.03 9.77
N SER A 153 -6.06 -12.36 8.63
CA SER A 153 -6.13 -10.90 8.61
C SER A 153 -7.49 -10.44 9.14
N ALA A 154 -7.56 -9.19 9.62
CA ALA A 154 -8.84 -8.57 9.92
C ALA A 154 -9.71 -8.49 8.64
N LEU A 155 -11.03 -8.50 8.79
CA LEU A 155 -11.95 -8.36 7.65
C LEU A 155 -11.62 -7.09 6.85
N LEU A 156 -11.51 -7.25 5.52
CA LEU A 156 -11.14 -6.22 4.54
C LEU A 156 -9.73 -5.64 4.69
N ASN A 157 -8.82 -6.39 5.33
CA ASN A 157 -7.43 -6.03 5.53
C ASN A 157 -6.51 -7.05 4.84
N VAL A 158 -5.55 -6.59 4.03
CA VAL A 158 -4.63 -7.45 3.29
C VAL A 158 -3.21 -6.90 3.31
N ALA A 159 -2.24 -7.72 3.69
CA ALA A 159 -0.81 -7.43 3.56
C ALA A 159 -0.35 -7.69 2.11
N VAL A 160 -0.29 -6.62 1.32
CA VAL A 160 -0.03 -6.66 -0.13
C VAL A 160 1.44 -6.43 -0.49
N GLY A 161 2.30 -6.07 0.46
CA GLY A 161 3.70 -5.78 0.17
C GLY A 161 4.51 -5.36 1.37
N VAL A 162 5.57 -4.62 1.11
CA VAL A 162 6.46 -4.06 2.12
C VAL A 162 6.67 -2.58 1.87
N LEU A 163 6.62 -1.81 2.95
CA LEU A 163 6.89 -0.39 3.01
C LEU A 163 8.39 -0.10 3.01
N GLU A 164 8.82 1.11 2.65
CA GLU A 164 10.24 1.52 2.70
C GLU A 164 10.80 1.53 4.12
N THR A 165 9.91 1.56 5.11
CA THR A 165 10.23 1.38 6.53
C THR A 165 10.55 -0.08 6.90
N GLY A 166 10.30 -1.02 5.99
CA GLY A 166 10.41 -2.46 6.18
C GLY A 166 9.22 -3.11 6.88
N ALA A 167 8.18 -2.33 7.25
CA ALA A 167 6.91 -2.85 7.75
C ALA A 167 6.07 -3.45 6.61
N ASP A 168 5.05 -4.24 6.96
CA ASP A 168 4.10 -4.76 5.97
C ASP A 168 3.28 -3.60 5.39
N TRP A 169 3.21 -3.56 4.06
CA TRP A 169 2.26 -2.70 3.36
C TRP A 169 0.89 -3.38 3.42
N VAL A 170 -0.01 -2.77 4.17
CA VAL A 170 -1.37 -3.27 4.37
C VAL A 170 -2.35 -2.34 3.67
N ILE A 171 -3.23 -2.92 2.84
CA ILE A 171 -4.44 -2.27 2.37
C ILE A 171 -5.57 -2.64 3.32
N ASP A 172 -6.09 -1.65 4.03
CA ASP A 172 -7.25 -1.79 4.92
C ASP A 172 -8.42 -0.98 4.33
N LEU A 173 -9.38 -1.68 3.72
CA LEU A 173 -10.52 -1.02 3.09
C LEU A 173 -11.49 -0.44 4.11
N ARG A 174 -11.44 -0.84 5.39
CA ARG A 174 -12.25 -0.19 6.42
C ARG A 174 -11.69 1.17 6.83
N GLN A 175 -10.36 1.33 6.77
CA GLN A 175 -9.70 2.60 7.06
C GLN A 175 -9.71 3.53 5.85
N ILE A 176 -9.37 3.00 4.67
CA ILE A 176 -9.37 3.73 3.41
C ILE A 176 -10.30 3.00 2.43
N PRO A 177 -11.56 3.44 2.27
CA PRO A 177 -12.58 2.66 1.57
C PRO A 177 -12.40 2.53 0.06
N HIS A 178 -11.73 3.51 -0.54
CA HIS A 178 -11.67 3.63 -1.99
C HIS A 178 -10.23 3.95 -2.42
N TRP A 179 -9.71 3.16 -3.35
CA TRP A 179 -8.32 3.20 -3.80
C TRP A 179 -8.23 3.45 -5.30
N LEU A 180 -7.24 4.27 -5.69
CA LEU A 180 -6.77 4.43 -7.07
C LEU A 180 -5.39 3.81 -7.20
N ILE A 181 -5.22 2.88 -8.13
CA ILE A 181 -3.96 2.19 -8.43
C ILE A 181 -3.57 2.47 -9.87
N VAL A 182 -2.53 3.28 -10.09
CA VAL A 182 -2.02 3.55 -11.44
C VAL A 182 -0.67 2.90 -11.68
N GLY A 183 -0.41 2.51 -12.92
CA GLY A 183 0.88 1.96 -13.31
C GLY A 183 0.88 1.43 -14.73
N ALA A 184 1.98 1.65 -15.45
CA ALA A 184 2.19 1.12 -16.79
C ALA A 184 2.28 -0.41 -16.81
N THR A 185 2.26 -1.00 -18.00
CA THR A 185 2.50 -2.44 -18.20
C THR A 185 3.81 -2.88 -17.52
N ARG A 186 3.78 -4.03 -16.83
CA ARG A 186 4.92 -4.59 -16.07
C ARG A 186 5.49 -3.67 -14.97
N SER A 187 4.72 -2.71 -14.48
CA SER A 187 5.15 -1.83 -13.37
C SER A 187 4.93 -2.43 -11.98
N GLY A 188 4.07 -3.44 -11.85
CA GLY A 188 3.65 -4.04 -10.58
C GLY A 188 2.16 -3.90 -10.25
N LYS A 189 1.39 -3.17 -11.08
CA LYS A 189 -0.08 -3.01 -10.94
C LYS A 189 -0.81 -4.35 -10.80
N SER A 190 -0.68 -5.25 -11.78
CA SER A 190 -1.39 -6.53 -11.77
C SER A 190 -0.98 -7.37 -10.56
N THR A 191 0.31 -7.45 -10.24
CA THR A 191 0.80 -8.16 -9.05
C THR A 191 0.19 -7.64 -7.74
N LEU A 192 -0.04 -6.32 -7.61
CA LEU A 192 -0.74 -5.75 -6.47
C LEU A 192 -2.22 -6.16 -6.43
N ILE A 193 -2.92 -6.15 -7.57
CA ILE A 193 -4.30 -6.63 -7.68
C ILE A 193 -4.38 -8.12 -7.32
N ASN A 194 -3.47 -8.94 -7.83
CA ASN A 194 -3.36 -10.36 -7.53
C ASN A 194 -3.17 -10.61 -6.02
N ALA A 195 -2.28 -9.85 -5.38
CA ALA A 195 -2.05 -9.92 -3.94
C ALA A 195 -3.29 -9.54 -3.13
N LEU A 196 -4.04 -8.53 -3.59
CA LEU A 196 -5.28 -8.10 -2.95
C LEU A 196 -6.39 -9.16 -3.10
N VAL A 197 -6.61 -9.68 -4.31
CA VAL A 197 -7.59 -10.75 -4.58
C VAL A 197 -7.26 -12.00 -3.77
N ALA A 198 -6.01 -12.46 -3.80
CA ALA A 198 -5.58 -13.64 -3.04
C ALA A 198 -5.76 -13.45 -1.52
N GLY A 199 -5.54 -12.25 -1.00
CA GLY A 199 -5.74 -11.95 0.42
C GLY A 199 -7.20 -11.76 0.84
N LEU A 200 -8.08 -11.31 -0.07
CA LEU A 200 -9.52 -11.16 0.16
C LEU A 200 -10.30 -12.45 -0.08
N ALA A 201 -9.83 -13.33 -0.97
CA ALA A 201 -10.46 -14.60 -1.29
C ALA A 201 -10.87 -15.45 -0.06
N PRO A 202 -10.02 -15.63 0.98
CA PRO A 202 -10.38 -16.39 2.19
C PRO A 202 -11.35 -15.66 3.14
N GLN A 203 -11.72 -14.42 2.86
CA GLN A 203 -12.55 -13.59 3.74
C GLN A 203 -14.04 -13.66 3.33
N PRO A 204 -14.98 -13.42 4.26
CA PRO A 204 -16.41 -13.35 3.96
C PRO A 204 -16.75 -12.01 3.29
N VAL A 205 -16.33 -11.85 2.04
CA VAL A 205 -16.53 -10.65 1.21
C VAL A 205 -17.00 -11.04 -0.20
N ALA A 206 -17.83 -10.22 -0.82
CA ALA A 206 -18.17 -10.36 -2.22
C ALA A 206 -17.15 -9.61 -3.08
N LEU A 207 -16.54 -10.28 -4.06
CA LEU A 207 -15.64 -9.65 -5.01
C LEU A 207 -16.39 -9.44 -6.31
N VAL A 208 -16.34 -8.22 -6.85
CA VAL A 208 -17.01 -7.87 -8.11
C VAL A 208 -15.96 -7.30 -9.07
N GLY A 209 -15.86 -7.87 -10.27
CA GLY A 209 -14.89 -7.46 -11.27
C GLY A 209 -15.51 -6.60 -12.38
N ILE A 210 -14.78 -5.57 -12.81
CA ILE A 210 -15.05 -4.81 -14.03
C ILE A 210 -13.78 -4.78 -14.87
N ASP A 211 -13.81 -5.50 -15.99
CA ASP A 211 -12.69 -5.65 -16.92
C ASP A 211 -13.21 -5.48 -18.35
N CYS A 212 -13.32 -4.23 -18.78
CA CYS A 212 -13.83 -3.89 -20.11
C CYS A 212 -12.84 -4.20 -21.25
N LYS A 213 -11.69 -4.84 -20.97
CA LYS A 213 -10.78 -5.39 -21.99
C LYS A 213 -11.11 -6.84 -22.32
N GLY A 214 -12.40 -7.18 -22.38
CA GLY A 214 -12.88 -8.53 -22.70
C GLY A 214 -12.66 -9.55 -21.58
N GLY A 215 -12.39 -9.10 -20.34
CA GLY A 215 -12.21 -10.00 -19.20
C GLY A 215 -10.83 -10.66 -19.09
N MET A 216 -9.84 -10.24 -19.87
CA MET A 216 -8.52 -10.91 -19.94
C MET A 216 -7.77 -10.98 -18.60
N GLU A 217 -8.00 -10.04 -17.69
CA GLU A 217 -7.25 -9.93 -16.43
C GLU A 217 -8.08 -10.49 -15.26
N LEU A 218 -9.35 -10.10 -15.15
CA LEU A 218 -10.18 -10.46 -13.98
C LEU A 218 -10.92 -11.79 -14.13
N SER A 219 -11.07 -12.36 -15.34
CA SER A 219 -11.74 -13.67 -15.51
C SER A 219 -10.95 -14.81 -14.86
N LEU A 220 -9.65 -14.64 -14.64
CA LEU A 220 -8.81 -15.57 -13.86
C LEU A 220 -9.35 -15.79 -12.44
N TYR A 221 -10.12 -14.84 -11.91
CA TYR A 221 -10.67 -14.88 -10.56
C TYR A 221 -12.15 -15.25 -10.52
N GLU A 222 -12.76 -15.53 -11.67
CA GLU A 222 -14.20 -15.78 -11.81
C GLU A 222 -14.77 -16.77 -10.78
N PRO A 223 -14.11 -17.89 -10.41
CA PRO A 223 -14.62 -18.78 -9.37
C PRO A 223 -14.91 -18.11 -8.03
N ARG A 224 -14.20 -17.01 -7.73
CA ARG A 224 -14.33 -16.23 -6.49
C ARG A 224 -15.16 -14.96 -6.64
N LEU A 225 -15.45 -14.52 -7.87
CA LEU A 225 -16.23 -13.31 -8.14
C LEU A 225 -17.73 -13.58 -8.00
N SER A 226 -18.43 -12.69 -7.31
CA SER A 226 -19.90 -12.68 -7.25
C SER A 226 -20.52 -12.14 -8.55
N ALA A 227 -19.78 -11.31 -9.28
CA ALA A 227 -20.16 -10.80 -10.61
C ALA A 227 -18.92 -10.30 -11.37
N LEU A 228 -18.98 -10.36 -12.71
CA LEU A 228 -17.93 -9.85 -13.61
C LEU A 228 -18.57 -9.16 -14.82
N ALA A 229 -18.19 -7.92 -15.09
CA ALA A 229 -18.52 -7.23 -16.34
C ALA A 229 -17.30 -7.20 -17.27
N THR A 230 -17.46 -7.67 -18.51
CA THR A 230 -16.37 -7.78 -19.49
C THR A 230 -16.40 -6.71 -20.58
N ASN A 231 -17.42 -5.86 -20.58
CA ASN A 231 -17.58 -4.72 -21.48
C ASN A 231 -18.28 -3.54 -20.78
N ARG A 232 -18.26 -2.36 -21.41
CA ARG A 232 -18.77 -1.12 -20.82
C ARG A 232 -20.26 -1.15 -20.53
N THR A 233 -21.08 -1.66 -21.46
CA THR A 233 -22.53 -1.76 -21.28
C THR A 233 -22.89 -2.64 -20.07
N GLN A 234 -22.23 -3.78 -19.89
CA GLN A 234 -22.38 -4.61 -18.69
C GLN A 234 -21.91 -3.87 -17.43
N ALA A 235 -20.78 -3.16 -17.52
CA ALA A 235 -20.24 -2.41 -16.38
C ALA A 235 -21.20 -1.31 -15.90
N VAL A 236 -21.82 -0.57 -16.82
CA VAL A 236 -22.83 0.47 -16.49
C VAL A 236 -24.01 -0.15 -15.73
N ARG A 237 -24.56 -1.26 -16.22
CA ARG A 237 -25.67 -1.94 -15.55
C ARG A 237 -25.24 -2.48 -14.18
N LEU A 238 -24.04 -3.05 -14.07
CA LEU A 238 -23.53 -3.63 -12.84
C LEU A 238 -23.30 -2.56 -11.78
N LEU A 239 -22.74 -1.41 -12.19
CA LEU A 239 -22.56 -0.25 -11.33
C LEU A 239 -23.91 0.32 -10.87
N ALA A 240 -24.93 0.35 -11.73
CA ALA A 240 -26.28 0.76 -11.35
C ALA A 240 -26.88 -0.17 -10.28
N ALA A 241 -26.82 -1.49 -10.48
CA ALA A 241 -27.30 -2.45 -9.48
C ALA A 241 -26.55 -2.37 -8.15
N LEU A 242 -25.24 -2.10 -8.18
CA LEU A 242 -24.46 -1.84 -6.96
C LEU A 242 -24.90 -0.56 -6.24
N VAL A 243 -25.31 0.49 -6.97
CA VAL A 243 -25.86 1.72 -6.38
C VAL A 243 -27.20 1.45 -5.72
N ASP A 244 -28.06 0.64 -6.35
CA ASP A 244 -29.36 0.25 -5.79
C ASP A 244 -29.17 -0.59 -4.52
N LEU A 245 -28.32 -1.63 -4.59
CA LEU A 245 -27.93 -2.43 -3.42
C LEU A 245 -27.38 -1.56 -2.27
N THR A 246 -26.56 -0.55 -2.60
CA THR A 246 -26.05 0.40 -1.60
C THR A 246 -27.19 1.21 -0.98
N THR A 247 -28.15 1.66 -1.79
CA THR A 247 -29.31 2.43 -1.35
C THR A 247 -30.24 1.61 -0.45
N ASP A 248 -30.44 0.33 -0.77
CA ASP A 248 -31.24 -0.59 0.05
C ASP A 248 -30.60 -0.81 1.42
N ARG A 249 -29.28 -1.02 1.46
CA ARG A 249 -28.54 -1.11 2.73
C ARG A 249 -28.68 0.15 3.57
N MET A 250 -28.76 1.32 2.94
CA MET A 250 -29.02 2.58 3.65
C MET A 250 -30.41 2.56 4.31
N ALA A 251 -31.43 2.06 3.61
CA ALA A 251 -32.78 1.93 4.16
C ALA A 251 -32.80 0.97 5.37
N ILE A 252 -32.11 -0.17 5.29
CA ILE A 252 -31.96 -1.12 6.41
C ILE A 252 -31.31 -0.44 7.63
N CYS A 253 -30.21 0.29 7.42
CA CYS A 253 -29.54 1.03 8.50
C CYS A 253 -30.46 2.06 9.16
N ARG A 254 -31.26 2.79 8.36
CA ARG A 254 -32.22 3.79 8.86
C ARG A 254 -33.32 3.14 9.70
N THR A 255 -33.89 2.02 9.25
CA THR A 255 -34.91 1.26 9.99
C THR A 255 -34.36 0.77 11.33
N ALA A 256 -33.14 0.25 11.34
CA ALA A 256 -32.44 -0.18 12.55
C ALA A 256 -31.87 0.98 13.41
N ARG A 257 -32.00 2.23 12.96
CA ARG A 257 -31.45 3.45 13.59
C ARG A 257 -29.94 3.40 13.86
N VAL A 258 -29.19 2.77 12.95
CA VAL A 258 -27.72 2.72 13.00
C VAL A 258 -27.12 3.56 11.88
N ARG A 259 -25.89 4.06 12.08
CA ARG A 259 -25.23 4.95 11.12
C ARG A 259 -24.59 4.22 9.94
N ASN A 260 -24.35 2.92 10.06
CA ASN A 260 -23.65 2.11 9.07
C ASN A 260 -23.99 0.63 9.25
N VAL A 261 -23.68 -0.18 8.24
CA VAL A 261 -23.94 -1.63 8.25
C VAL A 261 -23.19 -2.37 9.36
N TRP A 262 -22.09 -1.80 9.85
CA TRP A 262 -21.30 -2.38 10.94
C TRP A 262 -22.00 -2.30 12.29
N GLY A 263 -22.94 -1.38 12.46
CA GLY A 263 -23.79 -1.28 13.64
C GLY A 263 -24.98 -2.23 13.64
N LEU A 264 -25.27 -2.88 12.51
CA LEU A 264 -26.34 -3.88 12.44
C LEU A 264 -25.97 -5.15 13.22
N PRO A 265 -26.97 -5.86 13.78
CA PRO A 265 -26.81 -7.23 14.25
C PRO A 265 -26.15 -8.13 13.21
N ASP A 266 -25.40 -9.14 13.64
CA ASP A 266 -24.60 -9.99 12.74
C ASP A 266 -25.45 -10.74 11.70
N ASP A 267 -26.67 -11.14 12.06
CA ASP A 267 -27.65 -11.81 11.20
C ASP A 267 -28.28 -10.89 10.14
N LEU A 268 -28.29 -9.57 10.41
CA LEU A 268 -28.78 -8.55 9.49
C LEU A 268 -27.66 -7.84 8.74
N ARG A 269 -26.39 -8.09 9.08
CA ARG A 269 -25.24 -7.38 8.50
C ARG A 269 -25.00 -7.89 7.07
N PRO A 270 -25.13 -7.03 6.04
CA PRO A 270 -24.84 -7.43 4.67
C PRO A 270 -23.36 -7.79 4.50
N VAL A 271 -23.09 -8.74 3.62
CA VAL A 271 -21.72 -9.11 3.23
C VAL A 271 -21.05 -7.90 2.55
N PRO A 272 -19.82 -7.51 2.96
CA PRO A 272 -19.11 -6.41 2.32
C PRO A 272 -18.78 -6.71 0.86
N VAL A 273 -18.89 -5.70 -0.01
CA VAL A 273 -18.61 -5.81 -1.44
C VAL A 273 -17.35 -5.03 -1.78
N VAL A 274 -16.40 -5.67 -2.47
CA VAL A 274 -15.20 -5.02 -3.02
C VAL A 274 -15.30 -5.05 -4.53
N VAL A 275 -15.43 -3.88 -5.14
CA VAL A 275 -15.51 -3.70 -6.59
C VAL A 275 -14.11 -3.39 -7.10
N ILE A 276 -13.61 -4.21 -8.02
CA ILE A 276 -12.28 -4.08 -8.63
C ILE A 276 -12.47 -3.69 -10.10
N VAL A 277 -11.96 -2.53 -10.48
CA VAL A 277 -11.94 -2.05 -11.87
C VAL A 277 -10.50 -2.16 -12.38
N ASP A 278 -10.21 -2.99 -13.38
CA ASP A 278 -8.82 -3.19 -13.81
C ASP A 278 -8.25 -2.02 -14.63
N GLU A 279 -9.06 -1.48 -15.54
CA GLU A 279 -8.71 -0.35 -16.39
C GLU A 279 -9.82 0.69 -16.41
N LEU A 280 -9.63 1.76 -15.63
CA LEU A 280 -10.55 2.87 -15.53
C LEU A 280 -10.76 3.56 -16.88
N ALA A 281 -9.71 3.69 -17.70
CA ALA A 281 -9.79 4.38 -18.98
C ALA A 281 -10.86 3.78 -19.91
N GLU A 282 -11.05 2.46 -19.88
CA GLU A 282 -12.06 1.78 -20.72
C GLU A 282 -13.50 2.14 -20.34
N LEU A 283 -13.74 2.67 -19.14
CA LEU A 283 -15.08 3.15 -18.75
C LEU A 283 -15.36 4.58 -19.23
N PHE A 284 -14.31 5.36 -19.51
CA PHE A 284 -14.43 6.80 -19.81
C PHE A 284 -14.04 7.16 -21.25
N LEU A 285 -13.34 6.28 -21.97
CA LEU A 285 -12.91 6.54 -23.34
C LEU A 285 -14.11 6.53 -24.30
N ILE A 286 -14.39 7.66 -24.94
CA ILE A 286 -15.53 7.81 -25.86
C ILE A 286 -15.03 7.72 -27.31
N ALA A 287 -15.44 6.69 -28.05
CA ALA A 287 -15.13 6.59 -29.49
C ALA A 287 -16.25 7.18 -30.38
N ASN A 288 -17.49 7.19 -29.90
CA ASN A 288 -18.68 7.59 -30.66
C ASN A 288 -19.78 8.18 -29.74
N ARG A 289 -20.82 8.79 -30.33
CA ARG A 289 -21.85 9.53 -29.54
C ARG A 289 -22.63 8.65 -28.55
N GLY A 290 -22.89 7.39 -28.88
CA GLY A 290 -23.65 6.47 -28.01
C GLY A 290 -22.89 6.08 -26.74
N GLU A 291 -21.56 5.98 -26.83
CA GLU A 291 -20.71 5.67 -25.67
C GLU A 291 -20.59 6.80 -24.66
N LYS A 292 -20.95 8.03 -25.03
CA LYS A 292 -20.89 9.19 -24.13
C LYS A 292 -21.83 9.05 -22.94
N ASP A 293 -23.04 8.56 -23.19
CA ASP A 293 -24.06 8.39 -22.14
C ASP A 293 -23.66 7.24 -21.21
N GLU A 294 -23.10 6.15 -21.74
CA GLU A 294 -22.55 5.05 -20.95
C GLU A 294 -21.38 5.50 -20.07
N ALA A 295 -20.41 6.24 -20.63
CA ALA A 295 -19.28 6.77 -19.87
C ALA A 295 -19.73 7.73 -18.75
N HIS A 296 -20.72 8.58 -19.04
CA HIS A 296 -21.31 9.47 -18.04
C HIS A 296 -22.04 8.70 -16.93
N ALA A 297 -22.81 7.67 -17.28
CA ALA A 297 -23.51 6.81 -16.34
C ALA A 297 -22.53 6.03 -15.44
N ALA A 298 -21.50 5.41 -16.03
CA ALA A 298 -20.46 4.70 -15.29
C ALA A 298 -19.74 5.62 -14.31
N GLY A 299 -19.33 6.82 -14.76
CA GLY A 299 -18.68 7.81 -13.90
C GLY A 299 -19.58 8.27 -12.75
N THR A 300 -20.85 8.54 -13.03
CA THR A 300 -21.82 8.95 -12.00
C THR A 300 -22.04 7.86 -10.95
N ALA A 301 -22.18 6.61 -11.38
CA ALA A 301 -22.36 5.48 -10.48
C ALA A 301 -21.12 5.24 -9.61
N LEU A 302 -19.90 5.25 -10.19
CA LEU A 302 -18.66 5.13 -9.44
C LEU A 302 -18.49 6.24 -8.39
N ILE A 303 -18.80 7.49 -8.74
CA ILE A 303 -18.76 8.62 -7.79
C ILE A 303 -19.77 8.39 -6.66
N ARG A 304 -20.99 7.95 -6.99
CA ARG A 304 -22.04 7.69 -6.01
C ARG A 304 -21.65 6.56 -5.04
N LEU A 305 -21.08 5.48 -5.56
CA LEU A 305 -20.54 4.37 -4.75
C LEU A 305 -19.40 4.84 -3.85
N ALA A 306 -18.50 5.70 -4.35
CA ALA A 306 -17.41 6.25 -3.54
C ALA A 306 -17.89 7.18 -2.42
N GLN A 307 -19.00 7.90 -2.64
CA GLN A 307 -19.58 8.81 -1.65
C GLN A 307 -20.35 8.08 -0.55
N LEU A 308 -21.04 6.98 -0.87
CA LEU A 308 -21.94 6.28 0.05
C LEU A 308 -21.36 4.97 0.61
N GLY A 309 -20.47 4.32 -0.15
CA GLY A 309 -20.11 2.92 0.02
C GLY A 309 -19.43 2.60 1.34
N ALA A 310 -18.56 3.48 1.85
CA ALA A 310 -17.81 3.25 3.09
C ALA A 310 -18.69 2.88 4.29
N ALA A 311 -19.81 3.59 4.48
CA ALA A 311 -20.76 3.33 5.57
C ALA A 311 -21.69 2.14 5.28
N LEU A 312 -21.81 1.74 4.02
CA LEU A 312 -22.78 0.76 3.53
C LEU A 312 -22.11 -0.54 3.06
N GLY A 313 -20.82 -0.69 3.33
CA GLY A 313 -20.05 -1.91 3.08
C GLY A 313 -19.79 -2.15 1.59
N VAL A 314 -19.60 -1.10 0.79
CA VAL A 314 -19.17 -1.18 -0.60
C VAL A 314 -17.87 -0.40 -0.78
N PHE A 315 -16.86 -1.08 -1.30
CA PHE A 315 -15.49 -0.59 -1.40
C PHE A 315 -15.04 -0.59 -2.86
N LEU A 316 -14.21 0.38 -3.24
CA LEU A 316 -13.75 0.51 -4.63
C LEU A 316 -12.24 0.37 -4.70
N VAL A 317 -11.76 -0.46 -5.62
CA VAL A 317 -10.36 -0.60 -5.99
C VAL A 317 -10.29 -0.34 -7.48
N VAL A 318 -9.94 0.88 -7.84
CA VAL A 318 -9.95 1.34 -9.22
C VAL A 318 -8.53 1.39 -9.72
N ALA A 319 -8.23 0.67 -10.79
CA ALA A 319 -6.91 0.62 -11.38
C ALA A 319 -6.91 1.18 -12.81
N GLY A 320 -5.73 1.57 -13.30
CA GLY A 320 -5.57 1.98 -14.69
C GLY A 320 -4.11 2.19 -15.09
N GLN A 321 -3.84 2.00 -16.38
CA GLN A 321 -2.49 2.17 -16.94
C GLN A 321 -2.22 3.61 -17.36
N ARG A 322 -3.25 4.27 -17.91
CA ARG A 322 -3.24 5.67 -18.32
C ARG A 322 -4.49 6.34 -17.78
N VAL A 323 -4.33 7.13 -16.72
CA VAL A 323 -5.44 7.82 -16.07
C VAL A 323 -5.08 9.29 -16.04
N GLY A 324 -5.57 10.07 -17.01
CA GLY A 324 -5.28 11.50 -17.11
C GLY A 324 -6.56 12.34 -17.14
N SER A 325 -6.40 13.66 -17.04
CA SER A 325 -7.52 14.61 -17.13
C SER A 325 -8.14 14.63 -18.53
N ASP A 326 -7.46 14.05 -19.52
CA ASP A 326 -7.93 13.83 -20.88
C ASP A 326 -9.15 12.88 -20.95
N LEU A 327 -9.36 12.04 -19.92
CA LEU A 327 -10.57 11.20 -19.80
C LEU A 327 -11.82 11.99 -19.34
N GLY A 328 -11.67 13.28 -19.06
CA GLY A 328 -12.77 14.20 -18.76
C GLY A 328 -13.03 14.48 -17.28
N PRO A 329 -13.99 15.37 -16.97
CA PRO A 329 -14.21 15.84 -15.59
C PRO A 329 -14.72 14.75 -14.64
N GLY A 330 -15.39 13.72 -15.17
CA GLY A 330 -15.89 12.60 -14.38
C GLY A 330 -14.79 11.80 -13.70
N VAL A 331 -13.66 11.55 -14.40
CA VAL A 331 -12.54 10.82 -13.79
C VAL A 331 -11.88 11.65 -12.68
N THR A 332 -11.77 12.97 -12.85
CA THR A 332 -11.19 13.87 -11.84
C THR A 332 -12.07 13.96 -10.59
N ALA A 333 -13.38 14.01 -10.79
CA ALA A 333 -14.35 14.00 -9.69
C ALA A 333 -14.36 12.66 -8.95
N LEU A 334 -14.29 11.53 -9.68
CA LEU A 334 -14.16 10.20 -9.08
C LEU A 334 -12.86 10.10 -8.29
N ARG A 335 -11.74 10.49 -8.90
CA ARG A 335 -10.41 10.51 -8.27
C ARG A 335 -10.52 11.17 -6.90
N ALA A 336 -11.09 12.37 -6.78
CA ALA A 336 -11.23 13.08 -5.50
C ALA A 336 -11.92 12.27 -4.37
N GLN A 337 -12.70 11.24 -4.69
CA GLN A 337 -13.35 10.36 -3.71
C GLN A 337 -12.51 9.13 -3.32
N LEU A 338 -11.46 8.79 -4.07
CA LEU A 338 -10.60 7.63 -3.78
C LEU A 338 -9.43 8.06 -2.89
N GLY A 339 -9.59 7.95 -1.57
CA GLY A 339 -8.59 8.46 -0.61
C GLY A 339 -7.23 7.76 -0.64
N GLY A 340 -7.19 6.48 -1.04
CA GLY A 340 -5.94 5.73 -1.18
C GLY A 340 -5.35 5.89 -2.57
N ARG A 341 -4.09 6.32 -2.66
CA ARG A 341 -3.37 6.44 -3.94
C ARG A 341 -2.16 5.54 -3.97
N VAL A 342 -2.07 4.75 -5.03
CA VAL A 342 -0.91 3.94 -5.37
C VAL A 342 -0.47 4.31 -6.77
N CYS A 343 0.76 4.79 -6.89
CA CYS A 343 1.39 5.05 -8.18
C CYS A 343 2.60 4.16 -8.34
N HIS A 344 2.47 3.11 -9.13
CA HIS A 344 3.62 2.40 -9.68
C HIS A 344 4.31 3.27 -10.75
N ARG A 345 5.35 2.74 -11.38
CA ARG A 345 5.95 3.37 -12.56
C ARG A 345 4.88 3.59 -13.63
N VAL A 346 4.71 4.84 -14.06
CA VAL A 346 3.82 5.25 -15.16
C VAL A 346 4.62 5.55 -16.42
N ALA A 347 3.96 5.51 -17.57
CA ALA A 347 4.59 5.85 -18.85
C ALA A 347 4.61 7.36 -19.11
N ASP A 348 3.60 8.07 -18.62
CA ASP A 348 3.44 9.50 -18.81
C ASP A 348 3.33 10.26 -17.47
N PRO A 349 3.84 11.51 -17.39
CA PRO A 349 3.74 12.33 -16.18
C PRO A 349 2.30 12.68 -15.77
N GLY A 350 1.38 12.77 -16.73
CA GLY A 350 -0.02 13.15 -16.51
C GLY A 350 -0.76 12.12 -15.65
N THR A 351 -0.46 10.83 -15.80
CA THR A 351 -1.01 9.77 -14.97
C THR A 351 -0.52 9.87 -13.52
N ALA A 352 0.75 10.19 -13.30
CA ALA A 352 1.26 10.42 -11.94
C ALA A 352 0.67 11.70 -11.32
N GLU A 353 0.51 12.76 -12.10
CA GLU A 353 -0.15 14.01 -11.68
C GLU A 353 -1.60 13.73 -11.25
N MET A 354 -2.35 12.99 -12.06
CA MET A 354 -3.71 12.56 -11.75
C MET A 354 -3.78 11.69 -10.50
N ALA A 355 -2.76 10.88 -10.20
CA ALA A 355 -2.79 10.05 -9.00
C ALA A 355 -2.35 10.80 -7.73
N LEU A 356 -1.35 11.67 -7.81
CA LEU A 356 -0.61 12.18 -6.64
C LEU A 356 -0.51 13.71 -6.56
N GLY A 357 -0.78 14.44 -7.64
CA GLY A 357 -0.47 15.85 -7.81
C GLY A 357 -1.15 16.77 -6.79
N ASP A 358 -2.37 16.43 -6.37
CA ASP A 358 -3.12 17.19 -5.38
C ASP A 358 -2.78 16.85 -3.92
N LEU A 359 -2.04 15.76 -3.69
CA LEU A 359 -1.67 15.31 -2.34
C LEU A 359 -0.28 15.81 -1.94
N ASN A 360 0.74 15.55 -2.76
CA ASN A 360 2.11 15.89 -2.40
C ASN A 360 3.06 15.99 -3.62
N PRO A 361 3.68 17.16 -3.87
CA PRO A 361 4.63 17.32 -4.98
C PRO A 361 5.87 16.42 -4.90
N ASP A 362 6.32 16.05 -3.70
CA ASP A 362 7.47 15.15 -3.54
C ASP A 362 7.08 13.69 -3.81
N ALA A 363 5.85 13.29 -3.50
CA ALA A 363 5.32 11.98 -3.89
C ALA A 363 5.27 11.85 -5.42
N LEU A 364 4.80 12.89 -6.12
CA LEU A 364 4.80 12.96 -7.58
C LEU A 364 6.20 12.77 -8.17
N LYS A 365 7.19 13.54 -7.68
CA LYS A 365 8.59 13.40 -8.11
C LYS A 365 9.13 11.99 -7.83
N ALA A 366 8.82 11.43 -6.67
CA ALA A 366 9.25 10.07 -6.30
C ALA A 366 8.65 9.01 -7.23
N ALA A 367 7.40 9.16 -7.66
CA ALA A 367 6.73 8.24 -8.57
C ALA A 367 7.34 8.31 -9.98
N GLN A 368 7.63 9.53 -10.47
CA GLN A 368 8.29 9.75 -11.75
C GLN A 368 9.74 9.24 -11.78
N ALA A 369 10.38 9.11 -10.60
CA ALA A 369 11.73 8.57 -10.47
C ALA A 369 11.79 7.03 -10.39
N ILE A 370 10.65 6.32 -10.40
CA ILE A 370 10.64 4.85 -10.37
C ILE A 370 11.18 4.32 -11.70
N ARG A 371 12.26 3.54 -11.64
CA ARG A 371 12.92 3.02 -12.84
C ARG A 371 12.26 1.74 -13.37
N PRO A 372 12.45 1.40 -14.66
CA PRO A 372 11.91 0.18 -15.25
C PRO A 372 12.33 -1.14 -14.57
N ASP A 373 13.55 -1.21 -14.03
CA ASP A 373 14.08 -2.37 -13.29
C ASP A 373 13.46 -2.56 -11.90
N GLN A 374 12.69 -1.59 -11.42
CA GLN A 374 12.11 -1.58 -10.07
C GLN A 374 10.64 -2.03 -10.04
N ALA A 375 10.25 -2.99 -10.90
CA ALA A 375 8.89 -3.53 -10.94
C ALA A 375 8.38 -3.94 -9.54
N GLY A 376 7.12 -3.65 -9.27
CA GLY A 376 6.49 -3.81 -7.97
C GLY A 376 6.65 -2.61 -7.03
N THR A 377 7.64 -1.74 -7.27
CA THR A 377 7.82 -0.51 -6.48
C THR A 377 6.70 0.49 -6.81
N ALA A 378 6.19 1.16 -5.77
CA ALA A 378 5.14 2.16 -5.86
C ALA A 378 5.40 3.31 -4.88
N VAL A 379 4.77 4.45 -5.16
CA VAL A 379 4.55 5.52 -4.20
C VAL A 379 3.11 5.44 -3.71
N LEU A 380 2.95 5.44 -2.39
CA LEU A 380 1.69 5.49 -1.69
C LEU A 380 1.47 6.92 -1.23
N ALA A 381 0.28 7.47 -1.43
CA ALA A 381 -0.09 8.74 -0.84
C ALA A 381 -1.51 8.71 -0.30
N SER A 382 -1.70 9.46 0.77
CA SER A 382 -2.97 9.73 1.43
C SER A 382 -2.96 11.14 1.98
N GLY A 383 -4.07 11.59 2.58
CA GLY A 383 -4.11 12.88 3.28
C GLY A 383 -3.09 13.02 4.42
N ASP A 384 -2.62 11.90 4.98
CA ASP A 384 -1.70 11.88 6.14
C ASP A 384 -0.21 11.88 5.75
N GLY A 385 0.10 11.79 4.45
CA GLY A 385 1.47 11.77 3.94
C GLY A 385 1.67 10.78 2.79
N TRP A 386 2.93 10.56 2.45
CA TRP A 386 3.33 9.64 1.39
C TRP A 386 4.52 8.80 1.81
N GLU A 387 4.63 7.61 1.23
CA GLU A 387 5.80 6.74 1.38
C GLU A 387 6.01 5.86 0.15
N ARG A 388 7.19 5.24 0.04
CA ARG A 388 7.46 4.23 -0.98
C ARG A 388 7.15 2.84 -0.46
N ALA A 389 6.68 1.97 -1.33
CA ALA A 389 6.45 0.57 -1.02
C ALA A 389 6.82 -0.32 -2.22
N ARG A 390 6.84 -1.62 -2.01
CA ARG A 390 6.94 -2.64 -3.05
C ARG A 390 5.89 -3.71 -2.80
N SER A 391 5.06 -3.99 -3.81
CA SER A 391 4.09 -5.08 -3.74
C SER A 391 4.80 -6.44 -3.61
N HIS A 392 4.14 -7.37 -2.92
CA HIS A 392 4.53 -8.76 -2.93
C HIS A 392 4.43 -9.32 -4.34
N LEU A 393 5.32 -10.26 -4.69
CA LEU A 393 5.23 -10.98 -5.94
C LEU A 393 4.23 -12.12 -5.79
N VAL A 394 2.99 -11.87 -6.19
CA VAL A 394 1.94 -12.88 -6.33
C VAL A 394 1.73 -13.11 -7.82
N SER A 395 2.04 -14.31 -8.30
CA SER A 395 1.84 -14.65 -9.71
C SER A 395 0.34 -14.74 -10.02
N GLU A 396 -0.01 -14.63 -11.29
CA GLU A 396 -1.39 -14.83 -11.77
C GLU A 396 -1.88 -16.23 -11.40
N VAL A 397 -1.05 -17.26 -11.61
CA VAL A 397 -1.35 -18.65 -11.28
C VAL A 397 -1.61 -18.84 -9.78
N ASP A 398 -0.82 -18.21 -8.91
CA ASP A 398 -1.02 -18.30 -7.46
C ASP A 398 -2.35 -17.66 -7.03
N ALA A 399 -2.68 -16.49 -7.62
CA ALA A 399 -3.91 -15.79 -7.33
C ALA A 399 -5.15 -16.53 -7.86
N GLU A 400 -5.08 -17.07 -9.08
CA GLU A 400 -6.11 -17.93 -9.68
C GLU A 400 -6.33 -19.20 -8.84
N THR A 401 -5.25 -19.88 -8.47
CA THR A 401 -5.31 -21.08 -7.60
C THR A 401 -5.96 -20.75 -6.27
N THR A 402 -5.62 -19.61 -5.67
CA THR A 402 -6.22 -19.13 -4.42
C THR A 402 -7.70 -18.81 -4.61
N ALA A 403 -8.08 -18.13 -5.71
CA ALA A 403 -9.47 -17.83 -6.02
C ALA A 403 -10.30 -19.12 -6.18
N ALA A 404 -9.79 -20.11 -6.91
CA ALA A 404 -10.43 -21.42 -7.07
C ALA A 404 -10.55 -22.16 -5.73
N GLN A 405 -9.51 -22.15 -4.90
CA GLN A 405 -9.52 -22.78 -3.57
C GLN A 405 -10.65 -22.23 -2.69
N TYR A 406 -10.88 -20.91 -2.72
CA TYR A 406 -11.90 -20.23 -1.92
C TYR A 406 -13.20 -19.96 -2.67
N ALA A 407 -13.44 -20.57 -3.83
CA ALA A 407 -14.67 -20.40 -4.62
C ALA A 407 -15.95 -20.78 -3.85
N HIS A 408 -15.83 -21.67 -2.86
CA HIS A 408 -16.94 -22.07 -1.98
C HIS A 408 -17.38 -20.95 -1.03
N LEU A 409 -16.59 -19.87 -0.87
CA LEU A 409 -16.94 -18.70 -0.07
C LEU A 409 -17.56 -17.56 -0.88
N THR A 410 -17.74 -17.73 -2.20
CA THR A 410 -18.32 -16.71 -3.08
C THR A 410 -19.75 -16.41 -2.66
N PRO A 411 -20.04 -15.21 -2.12
CA PRO A 411 -21.38 -14.85 -1.69
C PRO A 411 -22.31 -14.75 -2.89
N ASP A 412 -23.53 -15.22 -2.70
CA ASP A 412 -24.62 -15.03 -3.64
C ASP A 412 -25.22 -13.63 -3.45
N LEU A 413 -25.29 -12.84 -4.52
CA LEU A 413 -25.88 -11.50 -4.51
C LEU A 413 -26.97 -11.44 -5.58
N PRO A 414 -28.21 -11.82 -5.22
CA PRO A 414 -29.33 -11.91 -6.17
C PRO A 414 -29.58 -10.63 -6.95
N GLU A 415 -29.30 -9.48 -6.34
CA GLU A 415 -29.45 -8.15 -6.93
C GLU A 415 -28.55 -7.94 -8.16
N LEU A 416 -27.50 -8.77 -8.32
CA LEU A 416 -26.55 -8.67 -9.42
C LEU A 416 -26.81 -9.69 -10.54
N HIS A 417 -27.74 -10.63 -10.37
CA HIS A 417 -27.96 -11.75 -11.31
C HIS A 417 -28.51 -11.31 -12.67
N ASP A 418 -29.45 -10.36 -12.71
CA ASP A 418 -30.11 -9.94 -13.96
C ASP A 418 -29.20 -9.10 -14.87
N VAL A 419 -28.01 -8.75 -14.37
CA VAL A 419 -27.12 -7.78 -14.99
C VAL A 419 -25.98 -8.43 -15.76
N VAL A 420 -25.47 -9.54 -15.24
CA VAL A 420 -24.40 -10.34 -15.84
C VAL A 420 -25.02 -11.67 -16.23
N GLY A 421 -25.28 -11.86 -17.53
CA GLY A 421 -25.81 -13.12 -18.07
C GLY A 421 -25.13 -14.30 -17.39
N THR A 422 -25.93 -15.11 -16.70
CA THR A 422 -25.55 -15.98 -15.60
C THR A 422 -24.22 -16.72 -15.80
N LEU A 423 -23.18 -16.31 -15.06
CA LEU A 423 -21.98 -17.13 -14.82
C LEU A 423 -22.33 -18.45 -14.07
N ARG A 424 -23.56 -18.56 -13.55
CA ARG A 424 -24.05 -19.73 -12.81
C ARG A 424 -24.77 -20.79 -13.66
N THR A 425 -25.27 -20.48 -14.86
CA THR A 425 -26.05 -21.48 -15.64
C THR A 425 -25.20 -22.58 -16.29
N ALA A 426 -23.87 -22.44 -16.35
CA ALA A 426 -22.99 -23.48 -16.87
C ALA A 426 -22.56 -24.53 -15.81
N LYS A 427 -22.72 -24.24 -14.51
CA LYS A 427 -22.17 -25.10 -13.43
C LYS A 427 -22.92 -26.41 -13.22
N THR A 428 -24.09 -26.58 -13.83
CA THR A 428 -24.85 -27.84 -13.78
C THR A 428 -24.75 -28.66 -15.09
N ALA A 429 -24.10 -28.12 -16.14
CA ALA A 429 -24.16 -28.73 -17.47
C ALA A 429 -22.88 -28.56 -18.29
N THR A 430 -21.70 -28.94 -17.78
CA THR A 430 -20.62 -29.60 -18.56
C THR A 430 -19.37 -29.78 -17.69
N ALA A 431 -19.24 -30.95 -17.08
CA ALA A 431 -17.92 -31.51 -16.80
C ALA A 431 -17.41 -32.13 -18.12
N THR A 432 -16.94 -31.31 -19.05
CA THR A 432 -16.20 -31.80 -20.22
C THR A 432 -14.78 -31.27 -20.12
N THR A 433 -13.88 -32.15 -19.74
CA THR A 433 -12.43 -31.96 -19.73
C THR A 433 -11.96 -31.46 -21.10
N VAL A 434 -11.58 -30.19 -21.20
CA VAL A 434 -10.84 -29.69 -22.37
C VAL A 434 -9.37 -30.04 -22.14
N VAL A 435 -8.90 -31.09 -22.81
CA VAL A 435 -7.48 -31.40 -22.95
C VAL A 435 -6.91 -30.40 -23.97
N ILE A 436 -6.08 -29.47 -23.51
CA ILE A 436 -5.33 -28.58 -24.40
C ILE A 436 -4.12 -29.36 -24.90
N GLU A 437 -4.16 -29.80 -26.15
CA GLU A 437 -3.02 -30.39 -26.85
C GLU A 437 -1.99 -29.29 -27.14
N ARG A 438 -0.83 -29.36 -26.48
CA ARG A 438 0.31 -28.50 -26.77
C ARG A 438 0.82 -28.86 -28.17
N LEU A 439 0.74 -27.93 -29.10
CA LEU A 439 1.51 -27.98 -30.34
C LEU A 439 2.99 -27.74 -29.98
N ASP A 440 3.73 -28.83 -29.83
CA ASP A 440 5.19 -28.81 -29.86
C ASP A 440 5.62 -28.25 -31.22
N ARG A 441 6.37 -27.15 -31.19
CA ARG A 441 7.14 -26.68 -32.34
C ARG A 441 8.43 -27.47 -32.36
N ASP A 442 8.53 -28.39 -33.31
CA ASP A 442 9.75 -29.12 -33.62
C ASP A 442 10.88 -28.18 -34.04
N ASP A 443 12.05 -28.44 -33.44
CA ASP A 443 13.37 -28.12 -33.97
C ASP A 443 13.62 -28.89 -35.28
N ASN A 444 13.80 -28.17 -36.41
CA ASN A 444 14.82 -28.44 -37.44
C ASN A 444 14.64 -27.54 -38.68
N ALA A 445 15.52 -26.54 -38.83
CA ALA A 445 16.26 -26.17 -40.05
C ALA A 445 17.04 -24.87 -39.83
#